data_AF-A0A7Z9H6H6-F1
#
_entry.id   AF-A0A7Z9H6H6-F1
#
_cell.length_a   1.000
_cell.length_b   1.000
_cell.length_c   1.000
_cell.angle_alpha   90.00
_cell.angle_beta   90.00
_cell.angle_gamma   90.00
#
_symmetry.space_group_name_H-M   'P 1'
#
loop_
_entity.id
_entity.type
_entity.pdbx_description
1 polymer ?
#
loop_
_entity_poly.entity_id
_entity_poly.type
_entity_poly.pdbx_seq_one_letter_code
_entity_poly.pdbx_strand_id
1 'polypeptide(L)'
;MPHLSEVQAKYKNQVTVLAISDEELDTVAEFMKKSSSVEGKTWAQAMAFTVATDPDKSVKNEVFTAAGRRGIPSSFIIGKGGKIEWIGHPMELDAPLEAVLAGTWDRDAARKVYDEGQAAQKEMTRIRRALGEATSTGDADGAIAILDEAIKKFPDNLSLKMQKFDYLLTRFGRYEEGYALGRVLVSENDDNHMVLNQIAWTIADDKAIKERDLDLAMDAAERANDLTLGKDASILDTLARVHYEKGDFRKALKWQKKAVRYADDGRMGDEIRATLEKYRKENRDGKT
;
A
#
# COMPACT_ATOMS: atom_id res chain seq x y z
N MET A 1 -3.44 -3.73 -22.28
CA MET A 1 -3.84 -4.75 -21.28
C MET A 1 -3.65 -6.13 -21.89
N PRO A 2 -2.45 -6.73 -21.82
CA PRO A 2 -2.17 -8.03 -22.44
C PRO A 2 -3.14 -9.13 -21.98
N HIS A 3 -3.42 -9.16 -20.68
CA HIS A 3 -4.33 -10.12 -20.07
C HIS A 3 -5.73 -10.18 -20.71
N LEU A 4 -6.37 -9.04 -20.99
CA LEU A 4 -7.72 -9.05 -21.59
C LEU A 4 -7.72 -9.57 -23.03
N SER A 5 -6.62 -9.36 -23.77
CA SER A 5 -6.41 -9.96 -25.09
C SER A 5 -6.26 -11.48 -25.00
N GLU A 6 -5.60 -11.99 -23.95
CA GLU A 6 -5.49 -13.43 -23.68
C GLU A 6 -6.86 -14.05 -23.33
N VAL A 7 -7.65 -13.37 -22.49
CA VAL A 7 -9.03 -13.77 -22.17
C VAL A 7 -9.89 -13.83 -23.44
N GLN A 8 -9.84 -12.81 -24.29
CA GLN A 8 -10.54 -12.79 -25.58
C GLN A 8 -10.12 -13.96 -26.48
N ALA A 9 -8.82 -14.29 -26.53
CA ALA A 9 -8.31 -15.39 -27.35
C ALA A 9 -8.73 -16.76 -26.81
N LYS A 10 -8.60 -16.98 -25.49
CA LYS A 10 -8.93 -18.23 -24.78
C LYS A 10 -10.43 -18.56 -24.90
N TYR A 11 -11.29 -17.55 -24.76
CA TYR A 11 -12.74 -17.73 -24.70
C TYR A 11 -13.49 -17.20 -25.92
N LYS A 12 -12.84 -17.03 -27.08
CA LYS A 12 -13.41 -16.37 -28.28
C LYS A 12 -14.80 -16.84 -28.76
N ASN A 13 -15.18 -18.09 -28.44
CA ASN A 13 -16.48 -18.66 -28.82
C ASN A 13 -17.55 -18.56 -27.71
N GLN A 14 -17.18 -18.04 -26.54
CA GLN A 14 -18.01 -17.99 -25.33
C GLN A 14 -18.10 -16.58 -24.72
N VAL A 15 -17.07 -15.76 -24.93
CA VAL A 15 -16.90 -14.44 -24.32
C VAL A 15 -16.48 -13.43 -25.39
N THR A 16 -17.08 -12.25 -25.34
CA THR A 16 -16.64 -11.07 -26.06
C THR A 16 -16.10 -10.07 -25.06
N VAL A 17 -14.84 -9.66 -25.24
CA VAL A 17 -14.20 -8.64 -24.43
C VAL A 17 -14.39 -7.28 -25.12
N LEU A 18 -14.85 -6.31 -24.34
CA LEU A 18 -15.13 -4.94 -24.78
C LEU A 18 -14.43 -3.98 -23.83
N ALA A 19 -13.65 -3.03 -24.37
CA ALA A 19 -13.28 -1.81 -23.65
C ALA A 19 -14.12 -0.65 -24.16
N ILE A 20 -14.54 0.22 -23.25
CA ILE A 20 -15.41 1.36 -23.55
C ILE A 20 -14.71 2.63 -23.06
N SER A 21 -14.46 3.57 -23.97
CA SER A 21 -13.93 4.90 -23.66
C SER A 21 -15.05 5.93 -23.71
N ASP A 22 -15.07 6.92 -22.80
CA ASP A 22 -16.00 8.05 -22.87
C ASP A 22 -15.52 9.19 -23.78
N GLU A 23 -14.46 8.94 -24.55
CA GLU A 23 -13.91 9.83 -25.57
C GLU A 23 -14.61 9.67 -26.92
N GLU A 24 -14.46 10.69 -27.76
CA GLU A 24 -14.94 10.68 -29.14
C GLU A 24 -14.21 9.63 -29.99
N LEU A 25 -14.89 9.13 -31.02
CA LEU A 25 -14.37 8.09 -31.91
C LEU A 25 -13.02 8.48 -32.53
N ASP A 26 -12.88 9.72 -33.02
CA ASP A 26 -11.65 10.19 -33.65
C ASP A 26 -10.48 10.21 -32.65
N THR A 27 -10.75 10.60 -31.39
CA THR A 27 -9.75 10.59 -30.32
C THR A 27 -9.24 9.17 -30.04
N VAL A 28 -10.17 8.21 -29.93
CA VAL A 28 -9.83 6.79 -29.72
C VAL A 28 -9.11 6.23 -30.94
N ALA A 29 -9.57 6.52 -32.16
CA ALA A 29 -8.96 6.03 -33.40
C ALA A 29 -7.50 6.51 -33.55
N GLU A 30 -7.22 7.78 -33.23
CA GLU A 30 -5.86 8.31 -33.22
C GLU A 30 -5.01 7.72 -32.10
N PHE A 31 -5.57 7.52 -30.91
CA PHE A 31 -4.87 6.84 -29.81
C PHE A 31 -4.45 5.42 -30.20
N MET A 32 -5.32 4.67 -30.88
CA MET A 32 -5.08 3.28 -31.28
C MET A 32 -3.91 3.10 -32.27
N LYS A 33 -3.55 4.17 -33.00
CA LYS A 33 -2.38 4.18 -33.91
C LYS A 33 -1.05 4.37 -33.18
N LYS A 34 -1.07 4.89 -31.94
CA LYS A 34 0.15 5.17 -31.17
C LYS A 34 0.84 3.88 -30.74
N SER A 35 2.15 3.96 -30.53
CA SER A 35 2.93 2.87 -29.93
C SER A 35 2.39 2.53 -28.54
N SER A 36 2.26 1.24 -28.26
CA SER A 36 1.80 0.74 -26.97
C SER A 36 2.98 0.44 -26.04
N SER A 37 2.65 0.03 -24.81
CA SER A 37 3.62 -0.53 -23.87
C SER A 37 4.10 -1.94 -24.23
N VAL A 38 3.49 -2.59 -25.23
CA VAL A 38 3.97 -3.86 -25.78
C VAL A 38 4.94 -3.57 -26.91
N GLU A 39 6.18 -4.04 -26.76
CA GLU A 39 7.27 -3.77 -27.69
C GLU A 39 6.88 -4.11 -29.15
N GLY A 40 7.15 -3.17 -30.05
CA GLY A 40 6.88 -3.33 -31.48
C GLY A 40 5.39 -3.32 -31.87
N LYS A 41 4.46 -3.00 -30.95
CA LYS A 41 3.02 -2.99 -31.23
C LYS A 41 2.37 -1.64 -31.00
N THR A 42 1.44 -1.26 -31.86
CA THR A 42 0.49 -0.17 -31.60
C THR A 42 -0.58 -0.61 -30.59
N TRP A 43 -1.33 0.35 -30.04
CA TRP A 43 -2.47 0.02 -29.17
C TRP A 43 -3.53 -0.83 -29.87
N ALA A 44 -3.77 -0.61 -31.16
CA ALA A 44 -4.62 -1.46 -32.00
C ALA A 44 -4.16 -2.92 -32.06
N GLN A 45 -2.85 -3.16 -32.09
CA GLN A 45 -2.28 -4.51 -32.12
C GLN A 45 -2.21 -5.14 -30.73
N ALA A 46 -2.00 -4.33 -29.68
CA ALA A 46 -1.89 -4.81 -28.31
C ALA A 46 -3.25 -5.12 -27.66
N MET A 47 -4.29 -4.36 -28.01
CA MET A 47 -5.68 -4.58 -27.59
C MET A 47 -6.40 -5.41 -28.64
N ALA A 48 -6.12 -6.72 -28.67
CA ALA A 48 -6.70 -7.65 -29.65
C ALA A 48 -8.15 -8.04 -29.27
N PHE A 49 -8.96 -7.04 -28.95
CA PHE A 49 -10.39 -7.11 -28.61
C PHE A 49 -11.05 -5.77 -28.97
N THR A 50 -12.38 -5.73 -28.96
CA THR A 50 -13.13 -4.56 -29.42
C THR A 50 -12.97 -3.39 -28.46
N VAL A 51 -12.68 -2.21 -29.01
CA VAL A 51 -12.71 -0.93 -28.28
C VAL A 51 -13.84 -0.09 -28.85
N ALA A 52 -14.79 0.27 -27.98
CA ALA A 52 -15.96 1.08 -28.30
C ALA A 52 -15.88 2.46 -27.63
N THR A 53 -16.69 3.39 -28.13
CA THR A 53 -16.80 4.75 -27.60
C THR A 53 -18.20 5.01 -27.04
N ASP A 54 -18.26 5.73 -25.93
CA ASP A 54 -19.45 6.13 -25.16
C ASP A 54 -19.42 7.66 -24.93
N PRO A 55 -19.43 8.49 -26.01
CA PRO A 55 -19.26 9.94 -25.89
C PRO A 55 -20.42 10.60 -25.11
N ASP A 56 -21.61 10.00 -25.14
CA ASP A 56 -22.77 10.44 -24.34
C ASP A 56 -22.72 10.01 -22.87
N LYS A 57 -21.73 9.19 -22.50
CA LYS A 57 -21.47 8.68 -21.15
C LYS A 57 -22.61 7.82 -20.59
N SER A 58 -23.46 7.27 -21.45
CA SER A 58 -24.56 6.41 -21.02
C SER A 58 -24.04 5.19 -20.24
N VAL A 59 -23.05 4.46 -20.79
CA VAL A 59 -22.45 3.32 -20.10
C VAL A 59 -21.70 3.75 -18.83
N LYS A 60 -20.97 4.86 -18.90
CA LYS A 60 -20.27 5.42 -17.74
C LYS A 60 -21.23 5.76 -16.58
N ASN A 61 -22.40 6.32 -16.87
CA ASN A 61 -23.34 6.76 -15.86
C ASN A 61 -24.22 5.60 -15.37
N GLU A 62 -24.84 4.87 -16.30
CA GLU A 62 -25.88 3.88 -16.01
C GLU A 62 -25.32 2.51 -15.60
N VAL A 63 -24.07 2.20 -15.96
CA VAL A 63 -23.42 0.94 -15.59
C VAL A 63 -22.29 1.20 -14.59
N PHE A 64 -21.27 1.97 -14.98
CA PHE A 64 -20.06 2.12 -14.16
C PHE A 64 -20.34 2.89 -12.85
N THR A 65 -20.91 4.08 -12.96
CA THR A 65 -21.20 4.94 -11.80
C THR A 65 -22.34 4.38 -10.97
N ALA A 66 -23.41 3.87 -11.62
CA ALA A 66 -24.53 3.23 -10.93
C ALA A 66 -24.09 2.01 -10.10
N ALA A 67 -23.09 1.25 -10.58
CA ALA A 67 -22.48 0.18 -9.81
C ALA A 67 -21.53 0.66 -8.69
N GLY A 68 -21.43 1.97 -8.45
CA GLY A 68 -20.58 2.57 -7.42
C GLY A 68 -19.09 2.63 -7.77
N ARG A 69 -18.69 2.38 -9.02
CA ARG A 69 -17.30 2.52 -9.44
C ARG A 69 -16.96 4.00 -9.65
N ARG A 70 -15.74 4.38 -9.23
CA ARG A 70 -15.23 5.76 -9.32
C ARG A 70 -13.84 5.87 -9.94
N GLY A 71 -13.21 4.75 -10.28
CA GLY A 71 -11.84 4.73 -10.79
C GLY A 71 -11.58 3.55 -11.70
N ILE A 72 -10.63 3.74 -12.61
CA ILE A 72 -10.08 2.71 -13.49
C ILE A 72 -8.77 2.16 -12.91
N PRO A 73 -8.42 0.90 -13.19
CA PRO A 73 -9.16 -0.05 -14.02
C PRO A 73 -10.34 -0.70 -13.28
N SER A 74 -11.39 -1.06 -14.03
CA SER A 74 -12.53 -1.85 -13.56
C SER A 74 -13.03 -2.72 -14.69
N SER A 75 -13.41 -3.96 -14.38
CA SER A 75 -14.01 -4.91 -15.32
C SER A 75 -15.34 -5.39 -14.78
N PHE A 76 -16.24 -5.72 -15.71
CA PHE A 76 -17.57 -6.23 -15.44
C PHE A 76 -17.74 -7.54 -16.20
N ILE A 77 -18.28 -8.57 -15.56
CA ILE A 77 -18.79 -9.74 -16.26
C ILE A 77 -20.30 -9.54 -16.44
N ILE A 78 -20.74 -9.51 -17.70
CA ILE A 78 -22.16 -9.51 -18.04
C ILE A 78 -22.54 -10.94 -18.45
N GLY A 79 -23.41 -11.56 -17.66
CA GLY A 79 -23.86 -12.92 -17.87
C GLY A 79 -24.84 -13.03 -19.05
N LYS A 80 -25.14 -14.27 -19.47
CA LYS A 80 -26.06 -14.56 -20.60
C LYS A 80 -27.46 -13.94 -20.43
N GLY A 81 -27.89 -13.69 -19.20
CA GLY A 81 -29.15 -13.01 -18.88
C GLY A 81 -29.09 -11.49 -18.92
N GLY A 82 -27.98 -10.88 -19.38
CA GLY A 82 -27.79 -9.43 -19.41
C GLY A 82 -27.58 -8.80 -18.03
N LYS A 83 -27.35 -9.61 -17.00
CA LYS A 83 -27.10 -9.13 -15.62
C LYS A 83 -25.61 -9.05 -15.36
N ILE A 84 -25.21 -8.11 -14.52
CA ILE A 84 -23.85 -8.08 -13.97
C ILE A 84 -23.70 -9.27 -13.02
N GLU A 85 -22.72 -10.12 -13.31
CA GLU A 85 -22.33 -11.28 -12.51
C GLU A 85 -21.21 -10.91 -11.54
N TRP A 86 -20.28 -10.04 -11.96
CA TRP A 86 -19.11 -9.67 -11.17
C TRP A 86 -18.57 -8.30 -11.57
N ILE A 87 -17.93 -7.62 -10.61
CA ILE A 87 -17.26 -6.33 -10.78
C ILE A 87 -15.94 -6.36 -10.01
N GLY A 88 -14.83 -6.00 -10.64
CA GLY A 88 -13.54 -5.96 -9.93
C GLY A 88 -12.36 -5.49 -10.80
N HIS A 89 -11.14 -5.76 -10.33
CA HIS A 89 -9.92 -5.40 -11.05
C HIS A 89 -9.66 -6.39 -12.19
N PRO A 90 -9.21 -5.98 -13.40
CA PRO A 90 -9.02 -6.90 -14.52
C PRO A 90 -8.13 -8.12 -14.22
N MET A 91 -7.18 -8.01 -13.29
CA MET A 91 -6.31 -9.14 -12.88
C MET A 91 -7.00 -10.20 -12.04
N GLU A 92 -8.17 -9.89 -11.49
CA GLU A 92 -8.98 -10.80 -10.67
C GLU A 92 -10.11 -11.45 -11.49
N LEU A 93 -10.16 -11.19 -12.80
CA LEU A 93 -11.27 -11.57 -13.68
C LEU A 93 -11.37 -13.08 -13.91
N ASP A 94 -10.23 -13.79 -13.97
CA ASP A 94 -10.16 -15.16 -14.46
C ASP A 94 -11.05 -16.14 -13.68
N ALA A 95 -10.90 -16.17 -12.35
CA ALA A 95 -11.64 -17.13 -11.52
C ALA A 95 -13.18 -16.86 -11.53
N PRO A 96 -13.66 -15.62 -11.37
CA PRO A 96 -15.07 -15.29 -11.58
C PRO A 96 -15.58 -15.65 -12.97
N LEU A 97 -14.82 -15.35 -14.03
CA LEU A 97 -15.22 -15.65 -15.40
C LEU A 97 -15.35 -17.15 -15.64
N GLU A 98 -14.38 -17.95 -15.18
CA GLU A 98 -14.42 -19.40 -15.27
C GLU A 98 -15.61 -19.99 -14.52
N ALA A 99 -15.93 -19.49 -13.32
CA ALA A 99 -17.10 -19.92 -12.57
C ALA A 99 -18.42 -19.57 -13.27
N VAL A 100 -18.51 -18.40 -13.90
CA VAL A 100 -19.69 -17.99 -14.68
C VAL A 100 -19.87 -18.90 -15.90
N LEU A 101 -18.78 -19.20 -16.62
CA LEU A 101 -18.80 -20.10 -17.77
C LEU A 101 -19.15 -21.55 -17.39
N ALA A 102 -18.66 -22.02 -16.23
CA ALA A 102 -18.96 -23.34 -15.69
C ALA A 102 -20.37 -23.46 -15.08
N GLY A 103 -21.08 -22.33 -14.89
CA GLY A 103 -22.40 -22.31 -14.25
C GLY A 103 -22.36 -22.55 -12.74
N THR A 104 -21.20 -22.41 -12.11
CA THR A 104 -20.99 -22.57 -10.66
C THR A 104 -20.95 -21.23 -9.92
N TRP A 105 -21.16 -20.12 -10.63
CA TRP A 105 -21.13 -18.78 -10.05
C TRP A 105 -22.35 -18.49 -9.19
N ASP A 106 -22.10 -18.07 -7.95
CA ASP A 106 -23.12 -17.55 -7.06
C ASP A 106 -23.14 -16.01 -7.12
N ARG A 107 -24.04 -15.49 -7.94
CA ARG A 107 -24.21 -14.05 -8.15
C ARG A 107 -24.65 -13.32 -6.87
N ASP A 108 -25.49 -13.94 -6.04
CA ASP A 108 -26.02 -13.28 -4.85
C ASP A 108 -24.95 -13.20 -3.76
N ALA A 109 -24.12 -14.25 -3.62
CA ALA A 109 -22.94 -14.20 -2.78
C ALA A 109 -21.92 -13.16 -3.28
N ALA A 110 -21.63 -13.12 -4.58
CA ALA A 110 -20.71 -12.14 -5.15
C ALA A 110 -21.19 -10.71 -4.95
N ARG A 111 -22.50 -10.46 -5.12
CA ARG A 111 -23.09 -9.15 -4.85
C ARG A 111 -22.92 -8.75 -3.39
N LYS A 112 -23.16 -9.66 -2.44
CA LYS A 112 -22.98 -9.38 -1.01
C LYS A 112 -21.54 -8.95 -0.70
N VAL A 113 -20.56 -9.68 -1.21
CA VAL A 113 -19.12 -9.34 -1.05
C VAL A 113 -18.82 -7.96 -1.64
N TYR A 114 -19.35 -7.67 -2.83
CA TYR A 114 -19.16 -6.37 -3.47
C TYR A 114 -19.77 -5.22 -2.65
N ASP A 115 -21.00 -5.39 -2.17
CA ASP A 115 -21.71 -4.37 -1.38
C ASP A 115 -21.00 -4.12 -0.03
N GLU A 116 -20.51 -5.17 0.63
CA GLU A 116 -19.68 -5.08 1.85
C GLU A 116 -18.37 -4.34 1.58
N GLY A 117 -17.67 -4.66 0.49
CA GLY A 117 -16.45 -3.97 0.07
C GLY A 117 -16.68 -2.48 -0.22
N GLN A 118 -17.79 -2.14 -0.88
CA GLN A 118 -18.15 -0.74 -1.14
C GLN A 118 -18.51 0.01 0.13
N ALA A 119 -19.21 -0.63 1.06
CA ALA A 119 -19.51 -0.05 2.37
C ALA A 119 -18.23 0.22 3.17
N ALA A 120 -17.31 -0.74 3.21
CA ALA A 120 -16.02 -0.60 3.86
C ALA A 120 -15.18 0.54 3.22
N GLN A 121 -15.12 0.61 1.89
CA GLN A 121 -14.40 1.67 1.19
C GLN A 121 -15.00 3.05 1.46
N LYS A 122 -16.34 3.18 1.47
CA LYS A 122 -17.03 4.43 1.79
C LYS A 122 -16.72 4.87 3.22
N GLU A 123 -16.72 3.94 4.17
CA GLU A 123 -16.40 4.23 5.55
C GLU A 123 -14.93 4.64 5.72
N MET A 124 -14.00 3.96 5.05
CA MET A 124 -12.58 4.36 5.04
C MET A 124 -12.37 5.75 4.45
N THR A 125 -13.12 6.11 3.40
CA THR A 125 -13.09 7.48 2.86
C THR A 125 -13.63 8.49 3.88
N ARG A 126 -14.69 8.15 4.62
CA ARG A 126 -15.23 9.00 5.69
C ARG A 126 -14.20 9.21 6.81
N ILE A 127 -13.56 8.13 7.25
CA ILE A 127 -12.51 8.12 8.28
C ILE A 127 -11.34 9.00 7.83
N ARG A 128 -10.81 8.80 6.61
CA ARG A 128 -9.69 9.60 6.08
C ARG A 128 -10.01 11.09 6.04
N ARG A 129 -11.23 11.46 5.63
CA ARG A 129 -11.66 12.86 5.61
C ARG A 129 -11.72 13.44 7.02
N ALA A 130 -12.39 12.76 7.95
CA ALA A 130 -12.53 13.23 9.33
C ALA A 130 -11.16 13.33 10.03
N LEU A 131 -10.28 12.35 9.79
CA LEU A 131 -8.92 12.34 10.31
C LEU A 131 -8.08 13.48 9.71
N GLY A 132 -8.22 13.74 8.41
CA GLY A 132 -7.56 14.87 7.75
C GLY A 132 -7.99 16.22 8.33
N GLU A 133 -9.27 16.38 8.64
CA GLU A 133 -9.80 17.59 9.30
C GLU A 133 -9.21 17.74 10.71
N ALA A 134 -9.34 16.72 11.57
CA ALA A 134 -8.84 16.75 12.95
C ALA A 134 -7.32 16.99 13.02
N THR A 135 -6.55 16.36 12.13
CA THR A 135 -5.09 16.58 12.07
C THR A 135 -4.73 17.98 11.59
N SER A 136 -5.48 18.56 10.66
CA SER A 136 -5.24 19.92 10.16
C SER A 136 -5.53 21.01 11.20
N THR A 137 -6.45 20.76 12.13
CA THR A 137 -6.81 21.69 13.21
C THR A 137 -6.03 21.43 14.51
N GLY A 138 -5.19 20.39 14.55
CA GLY A 138 -4.44 20.00 15.74
C GLY A 138 -5.29 19.33 16.83
N ASP A 139 -6.50 18.86 16.49
CA ASP A 139 -7.40 18.15 17.40
C ASP A 139 -6.90 16.71 17.65
N ALA A 140 -6.02 16.57 18.63
CA ALA A 140 -5.42 15.29 18.99
C ALA A 140 -6.47 14.27 19.47
N ASP A 141 -7.35 14.67 20.38
CA ASP A 141 -8.37 13.79 20.96
C ASP A 141 -9.37 13.32 19.90
N GLY A 142 -9.83 14.22 19.04
CA GLY A 142 -10.71 13.87 17.91
C GLY A 142 -10.05 12.90 16.94
N ALA A 143 -8.79 13.17 16.54
CA ALA A 143 -8.05 12.29 15.64
C ALA A 143 -7.87 10.87 16.22
N ILE A 144 -7.55 10.78 17.51
CA ILE A 144 -7.35 9.50 18.19
C ILE A 144 -8.66 8.74 18.36
N ALA A 145 -9.75 9.42 18.73
CA ALA A 145 -11.07 8.81 18.81
C ALA A 145 -11.54 8.24 17.46
N ILE A 146 -11.31 8.97 16.35
CA ILE A 146 -11.61 8.51 14.99
C ILE A 146 -10.81 7.24 14.67
N LEU A 147 -9.52 7.20 15.01
CA LEU A 147 -8.67 6.04 14.77
C LEU A 147 -9.08 4.84 15.64
N ASP A 148 -9.49 5.06 16.89
CA ASP A 148 -10.00 3.99 17.75
C ASP A 148 -11.30 3.38 17.23
N GLU A 149 -12.24 4.20 16.79
CA GLU A 149 -13.47 3.71 16.14
C GLU A 149 -13.15 2.94 14.85
N ALA A 150 -12.18 3.43 14.07
CA ALA A 150 -11.75 2.78 12.84
C ALA A 150 -11.09 1.42 13.12
N ILE A 151 -10.18 1.34 14.10
CA ILE A 151 -9.53 0.09 14.51
C ILE A 151 -10.54 -0.89 15.07
N LYS A 152 -11.54 -0.43 15.84
CA LYS A 152 -12.62 -1.30 16.33
C LYS A 152 -13.45 -1.92 15.20
N LYS A 153 -13.68 -1.18 14.11
CA LYS A 153 -14.40 -1.66 12.93
C LYS A 153 -13.55 -2.54 12.03
N PHE A 154 -12.24 -2.27 11.96
CA PHE A 154 -11.28 -2.96 11.10
C PHE A 154 -10.08 -3.44 11.93
N PRO A 155 -10.27 -4.41 12.84
CA PRO A 155 -9.24 -4.80 13.82
C PRO A 155 -7.96 -5.35 13.18
N ASP A 156 -8.08 -5.98 12.00
CA ASP A 156 -6.95 -6.55 11.26
C ASP A 156 -6.21 -5.53 10.39
N ASN A 157 -6.70 -4.28 10.34
CA ASN A 157 -6.07 -3.24 9.54
C ASN A 157 -4.85 -2.64 10.28
N LEU A 158 -3.71 -3.28 10.10
CA LEU A 158 -2.43 -2.84 10.68
C LEU A 158 -2.07 -1.41 10.28
N SER A 159 -2.45 -0.95 9.09
CA SER A 159 -2.17 0.42 8.65
C SER A 159 -2.85 1.46 9.53
N LEU A 160 -4.07 1.20 10.03
CA LEU A 160 -4.75 2.09 10.97
C LEU A 160 -4.03 2.14 12.34
N LYS A 161 -3.61 0.97 12.84
CA LYS A 161 -2.86 0.90 14.11
C LYS A 161 -1.51 1.62 14.00
N MET A 162 -0.77 1.41 12.91
CA MET A 162 0.50 2.10 12.62
C MET A 162 0.30 3.61 12.43
N GLN A 163 -0.77 4.04 11.77
CA GLN A 163 -1.09 5.46 11.63
C GLN A 163 -1.40 6.11 12.98
N LYS A 164 -2.12 5.41 13.87
CA LYS A 164 -2.35 5.89 15.24
C LYS A 164 -1.05 6.01 16.02
N PHE A 165 -0.18 5.00 15.95
CA PHE A 165 1.15 5.04 16.56
C PHE A 165 1.97 6.24 16.08
N ASP A 166 2.06 6.46 14.76
CA ASP A 166 2.77 7.59 14.18
C ASP A 166 2.21 8.92 14.68
N TYR A 167 0.89 9.12 14.62
CA TYR A 167 0.28 10.40 15.00
C TYR A 167 0.43 10.73 16.48
N LEU A 168 0.32 9.72 17.35
CA LEU A 168 0.56 9.88 18.78
C LEU A 168 1.96 10.45 19.03
N LEU A 169 2.98 9.91 18.35
CA LEU A 169 4.37 10.31 18.57
C LEU A 169 4.77 11.60 17.84
N THR A 170 4.42 11.73 16.55
CA THR A 170 4.99 12.76 15.67
C THR A 170 4.12 14.01 15.56
N ARG A 171 2.78 13.85 15.61
CA ARG A 171 1.84 14.98 15.43
C ARG A 171 1.39 15.58 16.74
N PHE A 172 1.13 14.74 17.73
CA PHE A 172 0.47 15.16 18.97
C PHE A 172 1.36 15.10 20.21
N GLY A 173 2.53 14.45 20.14
CA GLY A 173 3.46 14.35 21.27
C GLY A 173 2.90 13.59 22.48
N ARG A 174 1.94 12.68 22.26
CA ARG A 174 1.33 11.82 23.29
C ARG A 174 2.16 10.56 23.46
N TYR A 175 3.37 10.74 23.98
CA TYR A 175 4.40 9.70 24.02
C TYR A 175 4.01 8.47 24.84
N GLU A 176 3.41 8.65 26.02
CA GLU A 176 3.01 7.52 26.87
C GLU A 176 2.06 6.57 26.15
N GLU A 177 1.01 7.12 25.52
CA GLU A 177 0.04 6.34 24.74
C GLU A 177 0.65 5.76 23.45
N GLY A 178 1.50 6.54 22.77
CA GLY A 178 2.21 6.09 21.59
C GLY A 178 3.09 4.87 21.88
N TYR A 179 3.88 4.91 22.95
CA TYR A 179 4.75 3.79 23.33
C TYR A 179 4.00 2.62 23.95
N ALA A 180 2.89 2.85 24.65
CA ALA A 180 2.00 1.77 25.07
C ALA A 180 1.45 1.01 23.85
N LEU A 181 0.97 1.71 22.83
CA LEU A 181 0.53 1.09 21.57
C LEU A 181 1.70 0.44 20.82
N GLY A 182 2.87 1.08 20.78
CA GLY A 182 4.07 0.54 20.14
C GLY A 182 4.49 -0.81 20.71
N ARG A 183 4.45 -0.99 22.05
CA ARG A 183 4.71 -2.28 22.70
C ARG A 183 3.72 -3.37 22.28
N VAL A 184 2.44 -3.04 22.18
CA VAL A 184 1.41 -3.97 21.67
C VAL A 184 1.70 -4.33 20.22
N LEU A 185 2.01 -3.36 19.37
CA LEU A 185 2.32 -3.59 17.96
C LEU A 185 3.55 -4.47 17.76
N VAL A 186 4.62 -4.26 18.53
CA VAL A 186 5.80 -5.13 18.51
C VAL A 186 5.44 -6.56 18.91
N SER A 187 4.64 -6.73 19.98
CA SER A 187 4.23 -8.05 20.44
C SER A 187 3.30 -8.78 19.47
N GLU A 188 2.39 -8.07 18.79
CA GLU A 188 1.44 -8.65 17.84
C GLU A 188 2.08 -8.98 16.47
N ASN A 189 3.26 -8.42 16.18
CA ASN A 189 3.92 -8.52 14.88
C ASN A 189 5.37 -8.98 15.03
N ASP A 190 5.62 -9.87 15.99
CA ASP A 190 6.97 -10.32 16.37
C ASP A 190 7.67 -11.14 15.27
N ASP A 191 6.93 -11.59 14.25
CA ASP A 191 7.40 -12.31 13.06
C ASP A 191 7.52 -11.41 11.81
N ASN A 192 7.15 -10.13 11.91
CA ASN A 192 7.13 -9.20 10.80
C ASN A 192 8.26 -8.16 10.89
N HIS A 193 9.41 -8.54 10.34
CA HIS A 193 10.61 -7.68 10.33
C HIS A 193 10.39 -6.30 9.72
N MET A 194 9.49 -6.15 8.74
CA MET A 194 9.19 -4.85 8.12
C MET A 194 8.48 -3.92 9.11
N VAL A 195 7.50 -4.43 9.86
CA VAL A 195 6.73 -3.66 10.84
C VAL A 195 7.62 -3.28 12.02
N LEU A 196 8.38 -4.24 12.53
CA LEU A 196 9.32 -4.03 13.63
C LEU A 196 10.39 -2.97 13.27
N ASN A 197 10.94 -3.06 12.05
CA ASN A 197 11.87 -2.05 11.56
C ASN A 197 11.24 -0.67 11.45
N GLN A 198 10.00 -0.59 10.93
CA GLN A 198 9.29 0.69 10.81
C GLN A 198 9.06 1.33 12.18
N ILE A 199 8.66 0.55 13.20
CA ILE A 199 8.50 1.04 14.57
C ILE A 199 9.84 1.56 15.11
N ALA A 200 10.90 0.77 15.02
CA ALA A 200 12.22 1.16 15.50
C ALA A 200 12.74 2.44 14.82
N TRP A 201 12.60 2.52 13.50
CA TRP A 201 13.04 3.65 12.70
C TRP A 201 12.26 4.92 13.04
N THR A 202 10.93 4.84 13.15
CA THR A 202 10.10 5.98 13.57
C THR A 202 10.57 6.55 14.91
N ILE A 203 10.81 5.70 15.91
CA ILE A 203 11.22 6.15 17.25
C ILE A 203 12.63 6.78 17.22
N ALA A 204 13.57 6.17 16.49
CA ALA A 204 14.97 6.55 16.53
C ALA A 204 15.32 7.74 15.62
N ASP A 205 14.63 7.91 14.49
CA ASP A 205 15.03 8.87 13.46
C ASP A 205 14.16 10.13 13.37
N ASP A 206 12.87 10.04 13.72
CA ASP A 206 11.97 11.17 13.54
C ASP A 206 12.34 12.35 14.46
N LYS A 207 12.44 13.54 13.87
CA LYS A 207 12.83 14.79 14.57
C LYS A 207 11.67 15.45 15.31
N ALA A 208 10.43 15.08 14.97
CA ALA A 208 9.25 15.55 15.67
C ALA A 208 9.16 14.96 17.09
N ILE A 209 9.63 13.72 17.26
CA ILE A 209 9.66 13.03 18.55
C ILE A 209 10.72 13.64 19.46
N LYS A 210 10.29 14.17 20.61
CA LYS A 210 11.18 14.79 21.61
C LYS A 210 11.58 13.86 22.74
N GLU A 211 10.71 12.90 23.07
CA GLU A 211 10.96 11.89 24.10
C GLU A 211 10.96 10.52 23.43
N ARG A 212 12.14 9.90 23.33
CA ARG A 212 12.34 8.63 22.61
C ARG A 212 12.40 7.45 23.57
N ASP A 213 11.56 6.44 23.33
CA ASP A 213 11.69 5.12 23.97
C ASP A 213 12.70 4.26 23.20
N LEU A 214 13.99 4.53 23.43
CA LEU A 214 15.09 3.84 22.76
C LEU A 214 15.29 2.39 23.23
N ASP A 215 14.57 1.96 24.27
CA ASP A 215 14.52 0.55 24.67
C ASP A 215 13.54 -0.19 23.77
N LEU A 216 12.32 0.33 23.59
CA LEU A 216 11.36 -0.21 22.63
C LEU A 216 11.91 -0.24 21.20
N ALA A 217 12.58 0.83 20.77
CA ALA A 217 13.21 0.87 19.45
C ALA A 217 14.31 -0.19 19.28
N MET A 218 15.06 -0.49 20.36
CA MET A 218 16.09 -1.52 20.35
C MET A 218 15.47 -2.91 20.23
N ASP A 219 14.48 -3.23 21.06
CA ASP A 219 13.81 -4.53 21.05
C ASP A 219 13.23 -4.84 19.66
N ALA A 220 12.59 -3.85 19.03
CA ALA A 220 12.04 -3.98 17.69
C ALA A 220 13.13 -4.16 16.62
N ALA A 221 14.21 -3.35 16.66
CA ALA A 221 15.31 -3.43 15.70
C ALA A 221 16.09 -4.74 15.80
N GLU A 222 16.37 -5.22 17.01
CA GLU A 222 17.06 -6.49 17.25
C GLU A 222 16.22 -7.67 16.75
N ARG A 223 14.92 -7.69 17.07
CA ARG A 223 14.01 -8.73 16.56
C ARG A 223 13.92 -8.72 15.03
N ALA A 224 13.80 -7.55 14.40
CA ALA A 224 13.80 -7.43 12.95
C ALA A 224 15.11 -7.94 12.33
N ASN A 225 16.25 -7.64 12.96
CA ASN A 225 17.56 -8.11 12.52
C ASN A 225 17.68 -9.63 12.65
N ASP A 226 17.16 -10.23 13.71
CA ASP A 226 17.18 -11.68 13.91
C ASP A 226 16.36 -12.41 12.85
N LEU A 227 15.15 -11.91 12.54
CA LEU A 227 14.29 -12.46 11.49
C LEU A 227 14.94 -12.41 10.09
N THR A 228 15.80 -11.43 9.84
CA THR A 228 16.54 -11.29 8.57
C THR A 228 17.95 -11.88 8.62
N LEU A 229 18.30 -12.59 9.70
CA LEU A 229 19.63 -13.16 9.94
C LEU A 229 20.75 -12.11 9.83
N GLY A 230 20.41 -10.85 10.09
CA GLY A 230 21.24 -9.66 9.93
C GLY A 230 21.84 -9.50 8.55
N LYS A 231 21.04 -9.68 7.51
CA LYS A 231 21.42 -9.50 6.09
C LYS A 231 20.65 -8.39 5.38
N ASP A 232 19.70 -7.76 6.06
CA ASP A 232 18.94 -6.64 5.51
C ASP A 232 19.63 -5.31 5.83
N ALA A 233 19.99 -4.55 4.79
CA ALA A 233 20.76 -3.32 4.95
C ALA A 233 19.98 -2.23 5.69
N SER A 234 18.68 -2.10 5.46
CA SER A 234 17.82 -1.08 6.08
C SER A 234 17.62 -1.35 7.57
N ILE A 235 17.46 -2.62 7.94
CA ILE A 235 17.33 -3.04 9.34
C ILE A 235 18.65 -2.83 10.10
N LEU A 236 19.77 -3.17 9.47
CA LEU A 236 21.10 -2.95 10.06
C LEU A 236 21.40 -1.47 10.26
N ASP A 237 20.98 -0.60 9.33
CA ASP A 237 21.08 0.87 9.45
C ASP A 237 20.22 1.39 10.59
N THR A 238 18.98 0.91 10.72
CA THR A 238 18.07 1.26 11.83
C THR A 238 18.66 0.83 13.17
N LEU A 239 19.15 -0.40 13.30
CA LEU A 239 19.80 -0.88 14.52
C LEU A 239 21.04 -0.03 14.87
N ALA A 240 21.81 0.40 13.87
CA ALA A 240 22.92 1.32 14.05
C ALA A 240 22.46 2.70 14.55
N ARG A 241 21.36 3.24 14.01
CA ARG A 241 20.74 4.50 14.45
C ARG A 241 20.26 4.40 15.89
N VAL A 242 19.58 3.33 16.30
CA VAL A 242 19.16 3.14 17.70
C VAL A 242 20.37 3.17 18.64
N HIS A 243 21.44 2.43 18.32
CA HIS A 243 22.68 2.49 19.13
C HIS A 243 23.29 3.90 19.16
N TYR A 244 23.29 4.61 18.04
CA TYR A 244 23.82 5.97 17.97
C TYR A 244 23.04 6.92 18.89
N GLU A 245 21.71 6.87 18.88
CA GLU A 245 20.87 7.71 19.73
C GLU A 245 20.99 7.35 21.22
N LYS A 246 21.32 6.09 21.55
CA LYS A 246 21.64 5.66 22.93
C LYS A 246 23.03 6.09 23.40
N GLY A 247 23.85 6.67 22.52
CA GLY A 247 25.26 7.00 22.79
C GLY A 247 26.23 5.83 22.66
N ASP A 248 25.78 4.66 22.18
CA ASP A 248 26.62 3.48 21.95
C ASP A 248 27.39 3.60 20.61
N PHE A 249 28.20 4.64 20.43
CA PHE A 249 28.83 4.98 19.13
C PHE A 249 29.66 3.85 18.53
N ARG A 250 30.34 3.05 19.37
CA ARG A 250 31.10 1.88 18.93
C ARG A 250 30.21 0.82 18.27
N LYS A 251 29.03 0.54 18.86
CA LYS A 251 28.08 -0.42 18.30
C LYS A 251 27.39 0.15 17.08
N ALA A 252 27.03 1.44 17.09
CA ALA A 252 26.50 2.12 15.92
C ALA A 252 27.44 1.98 14.71
N LEU A 253 28.73 2.25 14.88
CA LEU A 253 29.74 2.05 13.83
C LEU A 253 29.86 0.59 13.37
N LYS A 254 29.78 -0.37 14.29
CA LYS A 254 29.84 -1.80 13.97
C LYS A 254 28.67 -2.19 13.05
N TRP A 255 27.45 -1.83 13.43
CA TRP A 255 26.24 -2.17 12.69
C TRP A 255 26.17 -1.41 11.37
N GLN A 256 26.52 -0.13 11.35
CA GLN A 256 26.53 0.67 10.12
C GLN A 256 27.53 0.12 9.08
N LYS A 257 28.70 -0.35 9.51
CA LYS A 257 29.66 -1.04 8.62
C LYS A 257 29.07 -2.33 8.05
N LYS A 258 28.25 -3.04 8.83
CA LYS A 258 27.56 -4.24 8.37
C LYS A 258 26.47 -3.87 7.37
N ALA A 259 25.68 -2.82 7.62
CA ALA A 259 24.67 -2.30 6.71
C ALA A 259 25.26 -1.99 5.32
N VAL A 260 26.40 -1.27 5.26
CA VAL A 260 27.10 -0.95 4.00
C VAL A 260 27.50 -2.21 3.21
N ARG A 261 27.77 -3.34 3.87
CA ARG A 261 28.13 -4.59 3.16
C ARG A 261 26.95 -5.22 2.41
N TYR A 262 25.72 -4.93 2.83
CA TYR A 262 24.49 -5.43 2.22
C TYR A 262 23.74 -4.35 1.41
N ALA A 263 24.24 -3.12 1.42
CA ALA A 263 23.66 -1.99 0.70
C ALA A 263 23.85 -2.15 -0.81
N ASP A 264 22.82 -1.77 -1.57
CA ASP A 264 22.88 -1.70 -3.03
C ASP A 264 23.58 -0.41 -3.53
N ASP A 265 23.65 -0.24 -4.85
CA ASP A 265 24.16 0.97 -5.50
C ASP A 265 23.05 2.02 -5.74
N GLY A 266 21.89 1.85 -5.10
CA GLY A 266 20.77 2.77 -5.18
C GLY A 266 20.85 3.90 -4.15
N ARG A 267 19.85 4.79 -4.19
CA ARG A 267 19.73 5.94 -3.26
C ARG A 267 19.82 5.51 -1.79
N MET A 268 19.18 4.40 -1.44
CA MET A 268 19.21 3.89 -0.07
C MET A 268 20.62 3.45 0.32
N GLY A 269 21.34 2.72 -0.54
CA GLY A 269 22.72 2.36 -0.28
C GLY A 269 23.65 3.56 -0.13
N ASP A 270 23.42 4.63 -0.91
CA ASP A 270 24.16 5.89 -0.77
C ASP A 270 23.92 6.57 0.59
N GLU A 271 22.67 6.59 1.06
CA GLU A 271 22.31 7.12 2.39
C GLU A 271 22.97 6.32 3.51
N ILE A 272 22.98 4.99 3.43
CA ILE A 272 23.65 4.11 4.40
C ILE A 272 25.17 4.37 4.42
N ARG A 273 25.79 4.55 3.24
CA ARG A 273 27.22 4.91 3.13
C ARG A 273 27.50 6.30 3.72
N ALA A 274 26.66 7.28 3.47
CA ALA A 274 26.79 8.62 4.03
C ALA A 274 26.66 8.63 5.57
N THR A 275 25.73 7.86 6.12
CA THR A 275 25.56 7.68 7.58
C THR A 275 26.82 7.07 8.21
N LEU A 276 27.48 6.11 7.54
CA LEU A 276 28.76 5.56 8.02
C LEU A 276 29.85 6.63 8.13
N GLU A 277 29.98 7.49 7.12
CA GLU A 277 30.97 8.57 7.15
C GLU A 277 30.68 9.59 8.24
N LYS A 278 29.39 9.91 8.48
CA LYS A 278 28.98 10.74 9.61
C LYS A 278 29.44 10.12 10.94
N TYR A 279 29.13 8.85 11.18
CA TYR A 279 29.52 8.18 12.43
C TYR A 279 31.05 8.09 12.59
N ARG A 280 31.80 7.90 11.49
CA ARG A 280 33.27 7.87 11.52
C ARG A 280 33.86 9.21 11.93
N LYS A 281 33.32 10.31 11.41
CA LYS A 281 33.75 11.66 11.75
C LYS A 281 33.51 11.94 13.23
N GLU A 282 32.30 11.68 13.70
CA GLU A 282 31.93 11.95 15.10
C GLU A 282 32.72 11.10 16.12
N ASN A 283 33.06 9.86 15.78
CA ASN A 283 33.92 9.03 16.63
C ASN A 283 35.38 9.51 16.65
N ARG A 284 35.86 10.22 15.60
CA ARG A 284 37.19 10.86 15.63
C ARG A 284 37.19 12.12 16.48
N ASP A 285 36.07 12.83 16.54
CA ASP A 285 35.90 14.08 17.28
C ASP A 285 35.66 13.87 18.80
N GLY A 286 35.76 12.63 19.29
CA GLY A 286 35.80 12.33 20.73
C GLY A 286 34.43 12.09 21.40
N LYS A 287 33.34 11.94 20.64
CA LYS A 287 32.11 11.35 21.19
C LYS A 287 32.40 9.90 21.59
N THR A 288 32.40 9.64 22.91
CA THR A 288 32.64 8.32 23.50
C THR A 288 31.33 7.58 23.70
#